data_AF-A0A7H8R0X9-F1
#
_entry.id   AF-A0A7H8R0X9-F1
#
_cell.length_a   1.000
_cell.length_b   1.000
_cell.length_c   1.000
_cell.angle_alpha   90.00
_cell.angle_beta   90.00
_cell.angle_gamma   90.00
#
_symmetry.space_group_name_H-M   'P 1'
#
loop_
_entity.id
_entity.type
_entity.pdbx_description
1 polymer ?
#
loop_
_entity_poly.entity_id
_entity_poly.type
_entity_poly.pdbx_seq_one_letter_code
_entity_poly.pdbx_strand_id
1 'polypeptide(L)'
;MRTAFILSPLLPIAAAHFTLDWPAARGFDEDKMPTFPCGGFNTPSSNRTSIALDANVLPVDITFHHSQTAVSYLLALGSNPGDNFNITLEPTLGAHGLGEFCLPSIPLDSKTLGVSLHDGQNATLQVVTDGDNGGGLFACADIVFSSSVTTNTPTSCKNNTGVEATPFSGSAATRIANESDANGAAQSGSGTATSSGTSPTSTSQGAGVPLQTASWGILGAAVLGGVAML
;
A
#
# COMPACT_ATOMS: atom_id res chain seq x y z
N MET A 1 -24.88 32.23 -27.93
CA MET A 1 -24.17 31.62 -26.77
C MET A 1 -23.96 30.16 -27.10
N ARG A 2 -22.70 29.72 -27.28
CA ARG A 2 -22.36 28.31 -27.56
C ARG A 2 -21.85 27.70 -26.26
N THR A 3 -22.70 26.96 -25.57
CA THR A 3 -22.32 26.15 -24.40
C THR A 3 -21.52 24.95 -24.92
N ALA A 4 -20.19 25.01 -24.77
CA ALA A 4 -19.34 23.85 -24.98
C ALA A 4 -19.43 22.94 -23.74
N PHE A 5 -20.03 21.77 -23.90
CA PHE A 5 -19.95 20.72 -22.89
C PHE A 5 -18.53 20.15 -22.90
N ILE A 6 -17.75 20.44 -21.86
CA ILE A 6 -16.45 19.82 -21.62
C ILE A 6 -16.73 18.41 -21.09
N LEU A 7 -16.60 17.42 -21.97
CA LEU A 7 -16.68 16.01 -21.61
C LEU A 7 -15.34 15.63 -20.95
N SER A 8 -15.30 15.59 -19.62
CA SER A 8 -14.11 15.16 -18.88
C SER A 8 -13.93 13.65 -19.09
N PRO A 9 -12.81 13.18 -19.67
CA PRO A 9 -12.61 11.75 -19.88
C PRO A 9 -12.45 11.06 -18.52
N LEU A 10 -13.34 10.11 -18.21
CA LEU A 10 -13.10 9.13 -17.15
C LEU A 10 -12.00 8.20 -17.66
N LEU A 11 -10.76 8.39 -17.20
CA LEU A 11 -9.71 7.40 -17.45
C LEU A 11 -10.03 6.13 -16.63
N PRO A 12 -9.94 4.93 -17.24
CA PRO A 12 -10.10 3.70 -16.49
C PRO A 12 -8.98 3.60 -15.45
N ILE A 13 -9.34 3.23 -14.22
CA ILE A 13 -8.38 2.89 -13.18
C ILE A 13 -7.83 1.51 -13.55
N ALA A 14 -6.67 1.47 -14.21
CA ALA A 14 -5.95 0.23 -14.45
C ALA A 14 -5.21 -0.14 -13.16
N ALA A 15 -5.73 -1.16 -12.46
CA ALA A 15 -5.17 -1.66 -11.21
C ALA A 15 -4.06 -2.68 -11.50
N ALA A 16 -2.93 -2.56 -10.78
CA ALA A 16 -1.74 -3.40 -10.96
C ALA A 16 -1.85 -4.77 -10.27
N HIS A 17 -2.84 -5.56 -10.68
CA HIS A 17 -3.10 -6.90 -10.13
C HIS A 17 -1.86 -7.80 -10.23
N PHE A 18 -1.73 -8.69 -9.26
CA PHE A 18 -0.67 -9.68 -9.18
C PHE A 18 -1.09 -10.88 -8.34
N THR A 19 -0.38 -12.00 -8.45
CA THR A 19 -0.46 -13.10 -7.48
C THR A 19 0.84 -13.20 -6.70
N LEU A 20 0.76 -13.63 -5.44
CA LEU A 20 1.92 -14.01 -4.65
C LEU A 20 2.03 -15.54 -4.65
N ASP A 21 3.00 -16.05 -5.40
CA ASP A 21 3.12 -17.47 -5.73
C ASP A 21 4.06 -18.19 -4.74
N TRP A 22 5.10 -17.49 -4.26
CA TRP A 22 5.94 -17.99 -3.16
C TRP A 22 6.55 -16.84 -2.32
N PRO A 23 6.62 -16.95 -0.98
CA PRO A 23 6.00 -17.95 -0.12
C PRO A 23 4.47 -18.00 -0.29
N ALA A 24 3.84 -19.11 0.09
CA ALA A 24 2.41 -19.32 -0.20
C ALA A 24 1.54 -18.20 0.37
N ALA A 25 0.76 -17.54 -0.49
CA ALA A 25 -0.17 -16.49 -0.09
C ALA A 25 -1.28 -17.01 0.82
N ARG A 26 -1.79 -16.15 1.70
CA ARG A 26 -2.98 -16.44 2.53
C ARG A 26 -4.23 -16.72 1.69
N GLY A 27 -4.30 -16.12 0.52
CA GLY A 27 -5.41 -16.24 -0.42
C GLY A 27 -5.28 -15.24 -1.55
N PHE A 28 -6.21 -15.33 -2.49
CA PHE A 28 -6.30 -14.46 -3.65
C PHE A 28 -7.76 -14.21 -4.00
N ASP A 29 -8.12 -12.94 -4.13
CA ASP A 29 -9.43 -12.47 -4.56
C ASP A 29 -9.22 -11.05 -5.11
N GLU A 30 -9.25 -10.91 -6.43
CA GLU A 30 -8.93 -9.66 -7.16
C GLU A 30 -9.73 -8.47 -6.61
N ASP A 31 -11.02 -8.67 -6.32
CA ASP A 31 -11.91 -7.63 -5.83
C ASP A 31 -11.53 -7.16 -4.41
N LYS A 32 -10.86 -8.00 -3.63
CA LYS A 32 -10.44 -7.68 -2.26
C LYS A 32 -9.00 -7.20 -2.17
N MET A 33 -8.19 -7.35 -3.22
CA MET A 33 -6.78 -6.94 -3.21
C MET A 33 -6.53 -5.50 -2.71
N PRO A 34 -7.39 -4.49 -2.98
CA PRO A 34 -7.22 -3.14 -2.41
C PRO A 34 -7.43 -3.05 -0.89
N THR A 35 -7.94 -4.12 -0.25
CA THR A 35 -8.26 -4.13 1.18
C THR A 35 -6.99 -4.39 1.99
N PHE A 36 -6.43 -3.33 2.55
CA PHE A 36 -5.33 -3.41 3.50
C PHE A 36 -5.70 -4.25 4.75
N PRO A 37 -4.73 -4.97 5.36
CA PRO A 37 -3.34 -5.14 4.94
C PRO A 37 -3.08 -6.30 3.98
N CYS A 38 -3.98 -7.28 3.84
CA CYS A 38 -3.65 -8.54 3.18
C CYS A 38 -4.63 -8.92 2.07
N GLY A 39 -5.15 -7.93 1.34
CA GLY A 39 -6.15 -8.15 0.29
C GLY A 39 -7.45 -8.75 0.86
N GLY A 40 -7.82 -8.35 2.07
CA GLY A 40 -8.97 -8.90 2.81
C GLY A 40 -8.72 -10.24 3.53
N PHE A 41 -7.56 -10.87 3.35
CA PHE A 41 -7.17 -12.11 4.04
C PHE A 41 -6.43 -11.82 5.36
N ASN A 42 -7.14 -11.17 6.29
CA ASN A 42 -6.53 -10.59 7.49
C ASN A 42 -6.27 -11.59 8.63
N THR A 43 -6.77 -12.83 8.52
CA THR A 43 -6.47 -13.89 9.49
C THR A 43 -5.20 -14.63 9.09
N PRO A 44 -4.13 -14.63 9.92
CA PRO A 44 -2.93 -15.40 9.65
C PRO A 44 -3.21 -16.89 9.54
N SER A 45 -2.60 -17.53 8.54
CA SER A 45 -2.61 -18.98 8.35
C SER A 45 -1.86 -19.69 9.47
N SER A 46 -2.38 -20.84 9.91
CA SER A 46 -1.64 -21.78 10.75
C SER A 46 -0.60 -22.58 9.95
N ASN A 47 -0.79 -22.69 8.63
CA ASN A 47 0.14 -23.34 7.71
C ASN A 47 1.12 -22.31 7.15
N ARG A 48 2.21 -22.07 7.87
CA ARG A 48 3.25 -21.09 7.52
C ARG A 48 4.31 -21.72 6.64
N THR A 49 4.84 -20.95 5.70
CA THR A 49 5.99 -21.39 4.90
C THR A 49 7.26 -21.33 5.75
N SER A 50 7.98 -22.44 5.89
CA SER A 50 9.26 -22.47 6.59
C SER A 50 10.34 -21.82 5.74
N ILE A 51 11.03 -20.83 6.31
CA ILE A 51 12.14 -20.11 5.69
C ILE A 51 13.43 -20.49 6.40
N ALA A 52 14.44 -20.88 5.63
CA ALA A 52 15.76 -21.23 6.12
C ALA A 52 16.38 -20.04 6.88
N LEU A 53 16.54 -20.19 8.18
CA LEU A 53 17.09 -19.14 9.05
C LEU A 53 18.51 -18.77 8.64
N ASP A 54 19.34 -19.76 8.33
CA ASP A 54 20.76 -19.58 8.01
C ASP A 54 21.01 -19.13 6.56
N ALA A 55 19.98 -19.14 5.70
CA ALA A 55 20.12 -18.69 4.32
C ALA A 55 20.31 -17.16 4.21
N ASN A 56 19.88 -16.40 5.23
CA ASN A 56 19.90 -14.93 5.27
C ASN A 56 19.21 -14.23 4.09
N VAL A 57 18.47 -14.97 3.27
CA VAL A 57 17.79 -14.45 2.08
C VAL A 57 16.40 -15.07 1.95
N LEU A 58 15.44 -14.29 1.45
CA LEU A 58 14.08 -14.71 1.14
C LEU A 58 13.85 -14.57 -0.37
N PRO A 59 13.67 -15.65 -1.12
CA PRO A 59 13.10 -15.53 -2.46
C PRO A 59 11.63 -15.09 -2.35
N VAL A 60 11.17 -14.27 -3.29
CA VAL A 60 9.75 -13.95 -3.43
C VAL A 60 9.38 -14.05 -4.89
N ASP A 61 8.32 -14.80 -5.16
CA ASP A 61 7.83 -15.12 -6.49
C ASP A 61 6.41 -14.58 -6.64
N ILE A 62 6.20 -13.76 -7.66
CA ILE A 62 4.93 -13.12 -7.95
C ILE A 62 4.65 -13.13 -9.45
N THR A 63 3.38 -13.13 -9.84
CA THR A 63 2.98 -12.97 -11.25
C THR A 63 2.39 -11.59 -11.46
N PHE A 64 3.01 -10.76 -12.31
CA PHE A 64 2.47 -9.44 -12.67
C PHE A 64 1.37 -9.55 -13.73
N HIS A 65 0.20 -8.97 -13.46
CA HIS A 65 -0.91 -8.86 -14.42
C HIS A 65 -1.05 -7.45 -15.01
N HIS A 66 -0.07 -6.58 -14.76
CA HIS A 66 -0.01 -5.22 -15.28
C HIS A 66 1.38 -4.92 -15.86
N SER A 67 1.43 -4.21 -16.99
CA SER A 67 2.67 -4.04 -17.76
C SER A 67 3.69 -3.12 -17.13
N GLN A 68 3.27 -2.30 -16.16
CA GLN A 68 4.14 -1.40 -15.41
C GLN A 68 3.63 -1.26 -13.98
N THR A 69 4.49 -1.52 -13.00
CA THR A 69 4.08 -1.65 -11.60
C THR A 69 5.18 -1.16 -10.67
N ALA A 70 4.83 -0.38 -9.64
CA ALA A 70 5.69 -0.21 -8.47
C ALA A 70 5.46 -1.37 -7.51
N VAL A 71 6.50 -1.99 -6.96
CA VAL A 71 6.37 -3.10 -6.00
C VAL A 71 7.24 -2.89 -4.76
N SER A 72 6.65 -3.14 -3.59
CA SER A 72 7.34 -3.10 -2.30
C SER A 72 7.18 -4.41 -1.54
N TYR A 73 8.23 -4.80 -0.82
CA TYR A 73 8.26 -5.98 0.03
C TYR A 73 8.42 -5.54 1.48
N LEU A 74 7.41 -5.79 2.29
CA LEU A 74 7.35 -5.42 3.69
C LEU A 74 7.28 -6.65 4.58
N LEU A 75 7.83 -6.57 5.79
CA LEU A 75 7.81 -7.63 6.78
C LEU A 75 7.21 -7.11 8.09
N ALA A 76 6.41 -7.96 8.72
CA ALA A 76 5.98 -7.79 10.09
C ALA A 76 6.36 -9.03 10.91
N LEU A 77 6.97 -8.83 12.07
CA LEU A 77 7.37 -9.92 12.96
C LEU A 77 6.24 -10.26 13.94
N GLY A 78 6.09 -11.54 14.25
CA GLY A 78 5.06 -12.08 15.14
C GLY A 78 4.06 -12.99 14.44
N SER A 79 3.21 -13.64 15.24
CA SER A 79 2.18 -14.57 14.76
C SER A 79 0.92 -13.89 14.22
N ASN A 80 0.62 -12.68 14.68
CA ASN A 80 -0.53 -11.91 14.21
C ASN A 80 -0.19 -10.41 14.24
N PRO A 81 0.48 -9.90 13.21
CA PRO A 81 0.96 -8.52 13.21
C PRO A 81 -0.15 -7.48 12.98
N GLY A 82 -1.36 -7.89 12.57
CA GLY A 82 -2.39 -6.97 12.09
C GLY A 82 -1.83 -6.11 10.96
N ASP A 83 -1.73 -4.81 11.21
CA ASP A 83 -1.35 -3.79 10.23
C ASP A 83 0.12 -3.35 10.36
N ASN A 84 0.90 -3.97 11.26
CA ASN A 84 2.24 -3.51 11.67
C ASN A 84 3.37 -3.94 10.70
N PHE A 85 3.24 -3.63 9.42
CA PHE A 85 4.28 -3.88 8.40
C PHE A 85 5.30 -2.75 8.36
N ASN A 86 6.24 -2.78 9.31
CA ASN A 86 7.18 -1.68 9.58
C ASN A 86 8.62 -1.95 9.12
N ILE A 87 8.93 -3.13 8.57
CA ILE A 87 10.24 -3.46 8.04
C ILE A 87 10.17 -3.47 6.52
N THR A 88 10.86 -2.53 5.87
CA THR A 88 11.04 -2.53 4.42
C THR A 88 12.23 -3.41 4.05
N LEU A 89 12.00 -4.44 3.25
CA LEU A 89 13.03 -5.43 2.94
C LEU A 89 13.93 -5.04 1.77
N GLU A 90 13.39 -4.29 0.81
CA GLU A 90 14.08 -3.80 -0.38
C GLU A 90 13.59 -2.39 -0.72
N PRO A 91 14.39 -1.56 -1.41
CA PRO A 91 13.86 -0.37 -2.04
C PRO A 91 12.69 -0.73 -2.96
N THR A 92 11.71 0.16 -3.06
CA THR A 92 10.59 -0.04 -3.99
C THR A 92 11.14 -0.18 -5.41
N LEU A 93 10.69 -1.22 -6.11
CA LEU A 93 11.12 -1.53 -7.47
C LEU A 93 10.11 -1.00 -8.47
N GLY A 94 10.59 -0.46 -9.57
CA GLY A 94 9.80 -0.30 -10.79
C GLY A 94 9.94 -1.56 -11.64
N ALA A 95 8.81 -2.20 -11.92
CA ALA A 95 8.72 -3.39 -12.75
C ALA A 95 8.01 -3.11 -14.08
N HIS A 96 8.50 -3.74 -15.15
CA HIS A 96 7.93 -3.72 -16.49
C HIS A 96 7.76 -5.14 -17.01
N GLY A 97 6.67 -5.38 -17.75
CA GLY A 97 6.35 -6.68 -18.33
C GLY A 97 5.24 -7.43 -17.59
N LEU A 98 4.78 -8.54 -18.19
CA LEU A 98 3.71 -9.38 -17.68
C LEU A 98 4.21 -10.80 -17.40
N GLY A 99 3.65 -11.41 -16.37
CA GLY A 99 3.93 -12.80 -15.98
C GLY A 99 4.89 -12.91 -14.80
N GLU A 100 5.48 -14.09 -14.66
CA GLU A 100 6.32 -14.47 -13.53
C GLU A 100 7.49 -13.50 -13.31
N PHE A 101 7.65 -13.08 -12.06
CA PHE A 101 8.78 -12.33 -11.55
C PHE A 101 9.20 -12.92 -10.21
N CYS A 102 10.43 -13.42 -10.15
CA CYS A 102 11.04 -13.82 -8.91
C CYS A 102 12.19 -12.87 -8.53
N LEU A 103 12.12 -12.35 -7.30
CA LEU A 103 13.23 -11.70 -6.64
C LEU A 103 13.95 -12.79 -5.81
N PRO A 104 15.10 -13.33 -6.28
CA PRO A 104 15.66 -14.56 -5.73
C PRO A 104 16.28 -14.41 -4.34
N SER A 105 16.55 -13.18 -3.90
CA SER A 105 17.39 -12.93 -2.73
C SER A 105 17.06 -11.58 -2.08
N ILE A 106 15.96 -11.52 -1.33
CA ILE A 106 15.69 -10.41 -0.42
C ILE A 106 16.50 -10.61 0.87
N PRO A 107 17.38 -9.68 1.29
CA PRO A 107 18.17 -9.82 2.51
C PRO A 107 17.31 -9.91 3.78
N LEU A 108 17.64 -10.86 4.64
CA LEU A 108 17.03 -11.05 5.97
C LEU A 108 18.04 -10.83 7.11
N ASP A 109 19.16 -10.18 6.82
CA ASP A 109 20.18 -9.93 7.83
C ASP A 109 19.74 -8.87 8.86
N SER A 110 20.43 -8.83 10.00
CA SER A 110 20.08 -7.92 11.09
C SER A 110 20.28 -6.44 10.75
N LYS A 111 21.04 -6.11 9.70
CA LYS A 111 21.21 -4.74 9.23
C LYS A 111 19.97 -4.27 8.48
N THR A 112 19.36 -5.14 7.68
CA THR A 112 18.09 -4.87 6.99
C THR A 112 16.91 -4.91 7.96
N LEU A 113 16.85 -5.91 8.83
CA LEU A 113 15.70 -6.11 9.72
C LEU A 113 15.73 -5.27 11.00
N GLY A 114 16.90 -4.75 11.39
CA GLY A 114 17.11 -4.07 12.66
C GLY A 114 17.05 -4.99 13.89
N VAL A 115 16.89 -6.30 13.69
CA VAL A 115 16.79 -7.32 14.73
C VAL A 115 17.49 -8.61 14.30
N SER A 116 17.87 -9.45 15.26
CA SER A 116 18.34 -10.81 14.99
C SER A 116 17.16 -11.77 14.94
N LEU A 117 17.06 -12.54 13.86
CA LEU A 117 16.08 -13.61 13.73
C LEU A 117 16.45 -14.81 14.61
N HIS A 118 15.45 -15.55 15.06
CA HIS A 118 15.64 -16.81 15.79
C HIS A 118 14.75 -17.94 15.27
N ASP A 119 15.13 -19.17 15.57
CA ASP A 119 14.36 -20.36 15.22
C ASP A 119 12.93 -20.30 15.82
N GLY A 120 11.94 -20.70 15.03
CA GLY A 120 10.52 -20.66 15.38
C GLY A 120 9.89 -19.26 15.33
N GLN A 121 10.65 -18.23 14.95
CA GLN A 121 10.11 -16.88 14.86
C GLN A 121 9.13 -16.77 13.69
N ASN A 122 7.88 -16.42 14.01
CA ASN A 122 6.85 -16.16 13.01
C ASN A 122 7.01 -14.74 12.45
N ALA A 123 6.68 -14.60 11.17
CA ALA A 123 6.54 -13.31 10.51
C ALA A 123 5.46 -13.37 9.41
N THR A 124 5.11 -12.22 8.87
CA THR A 124 4.25 -12.07 7.69
C THR A 124 4.96 -11.20 6.68
N LEU A 125 5.16 -11.73 5.47
CA LEU A 125 5.56 -10.94 4.30
C LEU A 125 4.29 -10.29 3.72
N GLN A 126 4.37 -9.01 3.40
CA GLN A 126 3.39 -8.29 2.60
C GLN A 126 4.05 -7.82 1.32
N VAL A 127 3.44 -8.15 0.19
CA VAL A 127 3.78 -7.57 -1.11
C VAL A 127 2.72 -6.53 -1.43
N VAL A 128 3.20 -5.36 -1.84
CA VAL A 128 2.35 -4.22 -2.21
C VAL A 128 2.68 -3.85 -3.65
N THR A 129 1.67 -3.76 -4.51
CA THR A 129 1.84 -3.24 -5.87
C THR A 129 1.00 -1.99 -6.12
N ASP A 130 1.45 -1.13 -7.03
CA ASP A 130 0.66 -0.01 -7.54
C ASP A 130 0.93 0.24 -9.03
N GLY A 131 -0.12 0.68 -9.73
CA GLY A 131 -0.17 0.87 -11.18
C GLY A 131 -0.32 2.34 -11.56
N ASP A 132 -1.35 2.68 -12.32
CA ASP A 132 -1.34 3.97 -13.02
C ASP A 132 -1.88 5.16 -12.19
N ASN A 133 -2.82 4.95 -11.28
CA ASN A 133 -3.58 6.05 -10.65
C ASN A 133 -3.82 5.91 -9.14
N GLY A 134 -3.06 5.03 -8.49
CA GLY A 134 -3.02 4.90 -7.05
C GLY A 134 -4.11 4.04 -6.41
N GLY A 135 -3.74 3.49 -5.26
CA GLY A 135 -4.53 2.52 -4.49
C GLY A 135 -3.82 1.18 -4.52
N GLY A 136 -2.93 0.97 -3.54
CA GLY A 136 -2.09 -0.22 -3.49
C GLY A 136 -2.91 -1.51 -3.43
N LEU A 137 -2.40 -2.55 -4.06
CA LEU A 137 -2.93 -3.89 -3.98
C LEU A 137 -2.03 -4.72 -3.06
N PHE A 138 -2.66 -5.55 -2.22
CA PHE A 138 -1.98 -6.22 -1.13
C PHE A 138 -2.13 -7.73 -1.21
N ALA A 139 -1.03 -8.44 -1.00
CA ALA A 139 -1.01 -9.87 -0.73
C ALA A 139 -0.07 -10.16 0.44
N CYS A 140 -0.43 -11.15 1.26
CA CYS A 140 0.39 -11.56 2.40
C CYS A 140 0.72 -13.05 2.35
N ALA A 141 1.92 -13.40 2.81
CA ALA A 141 2.32 -14.77 3.08
C ALA A 141 2.81 -14.90 4.53
N ASP A 142 2.32 -15.91 5.24
CA ASP A 142 2.77 -16.21 6.59
C ASP A 142 3.99 -17.13 6.54
N ILE A 143 5.04 -16.71 7.23
CA ILE A 143 6.31 -17.45 7.27
C ILE A 143 6.73 -17.77 8.71
N VAL A 144 7.59 -18.77 8.85
CA VAL A 144 8.28 -19.11 10.09
C VAL A 144 9.75 -19.36 9.79
N PHE A 145 10.65 -18.70 10.52
CA PHE A 145 12.07 -18.93 10.38
C PHE A 145 12.46 -20.23 11.08
N SER A 146 13.19 -21.10 10.39
CA SER A 146 13.59 -22.39 10.93
C SER A 146 15.02 -22.76 10.54
N SER A 147 15.75 -23.26 11.53
CA SER A 147 17.05 -23.94 11.42
C SER A 147 16.94 -25.37 10.87
N SER A 148 15.74 -25.95 10.83
CA SER A 148 15.49 -27.29 10.27
C SER A 148 15.46 -27.30 8.74
N VAL A 149 15.32 -26.13 8.11
CA VAL A 149 15.33 -25.93 6.67
C VAL A 149 16.64 -25.26 6.28
N THR A 150 17.38 -25.85 5.35
CA THR A 150 18.69 -25.34 4.93
C THR A 150 18.62 -24.51 3.65
N THR A 151 17.55 -24.66 2.86
CA THR A 151 17.36 -23.96 1.59
C THR A 151 15.91 -23.49 1.43
N ASN A 152 15.76 -22.31 0.84
CA ASN A 152 14.46 -21.79 0.42
C ASN A 152 14.19 -22.26 -1.01
N THR A 153 13.20 -23.12 -1.19
CA THR A 153 12.90 -23.76 -2.48
C THR A 153 11.51 -23.37 -2.98
N PRO A 154 11.37 -22.21 -3.62
CA PRO A 154 10.18 -21.94 -4.43
C PRO A 154 10.12 -22.95 -5.59
N THR A 155 8.91 -23.29 -6.03
CA THR A 155 8.68 -24.30 -7.09
C THR A 155 9.31 -23.87 -8.42
N SER A 156 9.26 -22.58 -8.69
CA SER A 156 9.99 -21.88 -9.75
C SER A 156 10.54 -20.60 -9.13
N CYS A 157 11.64 -20.08 -9.68
CA CYS A 157 12.09 -18.73 -9.39
C CYS A 157 12.83 -18.28 -10.64
N LYS A 158 12.05 -17.86 -11.61
CA LYS A 158 12.47 -17.55 -12.99
C LYS A 158 11.60 -16.43 -13.49
N ASN A 159 12.22 -15.39 -14.03
CA ASN A 159 11.47 -14.30 -14.61
C ASN A 159 10.99 -14.71 -16.01
N ASN A 160 9.75 -14.35 -16.33
CA ASN A 160 9.23 -14.49 -17.67
C ASN A 160 10.02 -13.61 -18.65
N THR A 161 10.04 -13.97 -19.94
CA THR A 161 10.79 -13.18 -20.93
C THR A 161 10.19 -11.78 -21.05
N GLY A 162 11.03 -10.74 -20.94
CA GLY A 162 10.61 -9.34 -21.00
C GLY A 162 10.05 -8.79 -19.70
N VAL A 163 10.15 -9.54 -18.59
CA VAL A 163 9.87 -9.02 -17.24
C VAL A 163 11.16 -8.53 -16.61
N GLU A 164 11.21 -7.25 -16.27
CA GLU A 164 12.35 -6.58 -15.66
C GLU A 164 11.89 -5.78 -14.44
N ALA A 165 12.67 -5.79 -13.36
CA ALA A 165 12.44 -4.92 -12.22
C ALA A 165 13.74 -4.29 -11.76
N THR A 166 13.70 -3.00 -11.47
CA THR A 166 14.87 -2.24 -11.00
C THR A 166 14.49 -1.38 -9.80
N PRO A 167 15.36 -1.25 -8.79
CA PRO A 167 15.12 -0.31 -7.71
C PRO A 167 14.90 1.10 -8.23
N PHE A 168 13.88 1.78 -7.71
CA PHE A 168 13.77 3.22 -7.91
C PHE A 168 14.94 3.95 -7.23
N SER A 169 15.08 5.23 -7.55
CA SER A 169 16.11 6.10 -6.98
C SER A 169 15.53 7.25 -6.17
N GLY A 170 16.34 7.84 -5.30
CA GLY A 170 15.93 8.99 -4.49
C GLY A 170 14.74 8.69 -3.57
N SER A 171 13.78 9.61 -3.50
CA SER A 171 12.61 9.48 -2.64
C SER A 171 11.60 8.41 -3.10
N ALA A 172 11.67 7.99 -4.37
CA ALA A 172 10.83 6.90 -4.89
C ALA A 172 11.29 5.54 -4.33
N ALA A 173 12.59 5.36 -4.09
CA ALA A 173 13.17 4.13 -3.53
C ALA A 173 12.64 3.81 -2.13
N THR A 174 12.28 4.83 -1.35
CA THR A 174 11.83 4.70 0.05
C THR A 174 10.31 4.81 0.19
N ARG A 175 9.58 5.07 -0.90
CA ARG A 175 8.14 5.23 -0.91
C ARG A 175 7.49 3.89 -1.14
N ILE A 176 6.63 3.44 -0.23
CA ILE A 176 5.90 2.18 -0.43
C ILE A 176 4.97 2.31 -1.63
N ALA A 177 4.83 1.26 -2.42
CA ALA A 177 4.05 1.26 -3.66
C ALA A 177 2.62 1.82 -3.46
N ASN A 178 1.97 1.53 -2.34
CA ASN A 178 0.64 2.08 -2.01
C ASN A 178 0.57 3.62 -2.02
N GLU A 179 1.69 4.31 -1.82
CA GLU A 179 1.79 5.78 -1.81
C GLU A 179 2.38 6.36 -3.11
N SER A 180 2.69 5.51 -4.09
CA SER A 180 3.29 5.90 -5.37
C SER A 180 2.35 5.62 -6.54
N ASP A 181 2.69 6.12 -7.72
CA ASP A 181 2.25 5.53 -9.00
C ASP A 181 3.25 4.47 -9.47
N ALA A 182 3.02 3.90 -10.66
CA ALA A 182 3.87 2.90 -11.30
C ALA A 182 5.27 3.40 -11.68
N ASN A 183 5.50 4.72 -11.65
CA ASN A 183 6.81 5.35 -11.87
C ASN A 183 7.50 5.73 -10.55
N GLY A 184 6.89 5.41 -9.40
CA GLY A 184 7.41 5.78 -8.08
C GLY A 184 7.15 7.24 -7.68
N ALA A 185 6.39 7.99 -8.49
CA ALA A 185 6.02 9.36 -8.16
C ALA A 185 5.01 9.36 -7.00
N ALA A 186 5.09 10.35 -6.11
CA ALA A 186 4.14 10.46 -5.01
C ALA A 186 2.73 10.67 -5.55
N GLN A 187 1.75 9.93 -5.03
CA GLN A 187 0.35 10.19 -5.33
C GLN A 187 -0.03 11.59 -4.82
N SER A 188 -0.65 12.40 -5.68
CA SER A 188 -1.40 13.56 -5.21
C SER A 188 -2.66 13.02 -4.54
N GLY A 189 -2.69 13.08 -3.22
CA GLY A 189 -3.86 12.69 -2.46
C GLY A 189 -5.09 13.39 -3.05
N SER A 190 -5.99 12.61 -3.65
CA SER A 190 -7.37 13.03 -3.81
C SER A 190 -7.97 12.99 -2.41
N GLY A 191 -7.56 13.94 -1.57
CA GLY A 191 -8.27 14.25 -0.35
C GLY A 191 -9.68 14.62 -0.81
N THR A 192 -10.66 13.85 -0.36
CA THR A 192 -12.06 14.22 -0.43
C THR A 192 -12.16 15.63 0.14
N ALA A 193 -12.24 16.62 -0.74
CA ALA A 193 -12.30 18.01 -0.36
C ALA A 193 -13.67 18.25 0.27
N THR A 194 -13.74 18.17 1.60
CA THR A 194 -14.85 18.77 2.34
C THR A 194 -14.83 20.25 2.01
N SER A 195 -15.79 20.67 1.19
CA SER A 195 -15.90 22.02 0.68
C SER A 195 -16.33 22.97 1.81
N SER A 196 -15.37 23.54 2.53
CA SER A 196 -15.57 24.78 3.26
C SER A 196 -14.89 25.90 2.48
N GLY A 197 -15.65 26.50 1.57
CA GLY A 197 -15.18 27.61 0.76
C GLY A 197 -15.04 28.89 1.58
N THR A 198 -13.91 29.58 1.46
CA THR A 198 -13.87 31.04 1.34
C THR A 198 -12.53 31.45 0.71
N SER A 199 -12.62 32.20 -0.40
CA SER A 199 -11.49 32.78 -1.14
C SER A 199 -11.00 34.11 -0.51
N PRO A 200 -9.84 34.66 -0.94
CA PRO A 200 -8.83 35.27 -0.07
C PRO A 200 -8.79 36.81 -0.11
N THR A 201 -8.07 37.46 0.80
CA THR A 201 -7.40 38.75 0.52
C THR A 201 -6.17 38.97 1.42
N SER A 202 -5.12 39.52 0.83
CA SER A 202 -3.79 39.77 1.38
C SER A 202 -3.65 41.12 2.12
N THR A 203 -2.54 41.23 2.90
CA THR A 203 -1.66 42.40 3.17
C THR A 203 -1.70 43.18 4.52
N SER A 204 -0.50 43.19 5.13
CA SER A 204 0.24 44.19 5.95
C SER A 204 -0.21 44.64 7.36
N GLN A 205 0.71 44.37 8.30
CA GLN A 205 1.18 45.13 9.48
C GLN A 205 0.43 46.39 9.94
N GLY A 206 0.16 46.47 11.26
CA GLY A 206 -0.10 47.72 11.98
C GLY A 206 -0.79 47.49 13.32
N ALA A 207 -0.17 47.96 14.40
CA ALA A 207 -0.63 47.84 15.79
C ALA A 207 -1.95 48.59 16.08
N GLY A 208 -2.73 48.08 17.04
CA GLY A 208 -3.82 48.81 17.69
C GLY A 208 -5.02 47.96 18.10
N VAL A 209 -5.17 47.70 19.40
CA VAL A 209 -6.46 47.39 20.08
C VAL A 209 -7.13 48.77 20.28
N PRO A 210 -8.46 49.02 20.15
CA PRO A 210 -9.55 48.20 20.71
C PRO A 210 -10.92 48.23 19.99
N LEU A 211 -11.89 47.58 20.64
CA LEU A 211 -13.27 48.03 20.86
C LEU A 211 -14.41 47.26 20.18
N GLN A 212 -15.34 46.88 21.06
CA GLN A 212 -16.61 46.19 20.85
C GLN A 212 -17.50 46.87 19.82
N THR A 213 -18.31 46.07 19.10
CA THR A 213 -19.75 46.36 18.96
C THR A 213 -20.51 45.04 18.85
N ALA A 214 -21.34 44.78 19.86
CA ALA A 214 -22.44 43.85 19.76
C ALA A 214 -23.55 44.51 18.95
N SER A 215 -24.11 43.83 17.96
CA SER A 215 -25.40 44.20 17.38
C SER A 215 -26.37 43.03 17.50
N TRP A 216 -27.47 43.35 18.19
CA TRP A 216 -28.63 42.51 18.43
C TRP A 216 -29.59 42.61 17.24
N GLY A 217 -30.29 41.51 16.95
CA GLY A 217 -31.49 41.46 16.10
C GLY A 217 -31.98 40.01 16.05
N ILE A 218 -32.76 39.52 17.03
CA ILE A 218 -34.22 39.67 17.19
C ILE A 218 -35.04 38.95 16.08
N LEU A 219 -35.62 37.83 16.51
CA LEU A 219 -36.92 37.23 16.17
C LEU A 219 -37.12 36.51 14.83
N GLY A 220 -37.52 35.23 14.94
CA GLY A 220 -38.14 34.47 13.86
C GLY A 220 -38.38 33.01 14.24
N ALA A 221 -39.19 32.76 15.27
CA ALA A 221 -39.64 31.43 15.64
C ALA A 221 -40.64 30.85 14.62
N ALA A 222 -40.48 29.56 14.28
CA ALA A 222 -41.57 28.69 13.87
C ALA A 222 -41.22 27.24 14.22
N VAL A 223 -41.60 26.84 15.44
CA VAL A 223 -41.76 25.44 15.83
C VAL A 223 -43.14 25.01 15.33
N LEU A 224 -43.19 23.97 14.49
CA LEU A 224 -44.36 23.12 14.35
C LEU A 224 -43.95 21.70 14.70
N GLY A 225 -44.39 21.27 15.88
CA GLY A 225 -44.34 19.89 16.31
C GLY A 225 -45.43 19.05 15.65
N GLY A 226 -45.19 17.75 15.58
CA GLY A 226 -46.15 16.72 15.22
C GLY A 226 -45.66 15.38 15.73
N VAL A 227 -46.12 15.02 16.93
CA VAL A 227 -45.97 13.71 17.58
C VAL A 227 -46.98 12.73 16.97
N ALA A 228 -46.60 11.47 16.75
CA ALA A 228 -47.31 10.29 17.28
C ALA A 228 -46.78 8.96 16.75
N MET A 229 -46.77 8.00 17.67
CA MET A 229 -46.35 6.61 17.62
C MET A 229 -47.19 5.73 16.68
N LEU A 230 -46.53 4.72 16.08
CA LEU A 230 -46.83 3.29 16.26
C LEU A 230 -45.63 2.47 15.76
#